data_AF-A0A1I3KDV6-F1
#
_entry.id   AF-A0A1I3KDV6-F1
#
_cell.length_a   1.000
_cell.length_b   1.000
_cell.length_c   1.000
_cell.angle_alpha   90.00
_cell.angle_beta   90.00
_cell.angle_gamma   90.00
#
_symmetry.space_group_name_H-M   'P 1'
#
loop_
_entity.id
_entity.type
_entity.pdbx_description
1 polymer ?
#
loop_
_entity_poly.entity_id
_entity_poly.type
_entity_poly.pdbx_seq_one_letter_code
_entity_poly.pdbx_strand_id
1 'polypeptide(L)'
;MQAYWLKFEGRPPGCVEAASEEDAKRIGAESMGAAVLECDRLPYPANPRINTHIYREGVTCPSFCFRPEQCKGKTCCPQRRSCDD
;
A
#
# COMPACT_ATOMS: atom_id res chain seq x y z
N MET A 1 -9.26 3.19 -9.09
CA MET A 1 -7.93 2.71 -8.69
C MET A 1 -8.01 2.21 -7.26
N GLN A 2 -7.29 1.14 -6.96
CA GLN A 2 -7.34 0.42 -5.70
C GLN A 2 -5.93 0.40 -5.09
N ALA A 3 -5.84 0.47 -3.77
CA ALA A 3 -4.59 0.28 -3.05
C ALA A 3 -4.30 -1.22 -2.91
N TYR A 4 -3.06 -1.61 -3.13
CA TYR A 4 -2.58 -2.98 -3.00
C TYR A 4 -1.37 -3.01 -2.06
N TRP A 5 -1.39 -3.91 -1.09
CA TRP A 5 -0.25 -4.22 -0.26
C TRP A 5 0.58 -5.31 -0.92
N LEU A 6 1.83 -5.00 -1.25
CA LEU A 6 2.76 -5.92 -1.89
C LEU A 6 3.84 -6.29 -0.89
N LYS A 7 4.05 -7.59 -0.70
CA LYS A 7 5.24 -8.10 -0.01
C LYS A 7 6.26 -8.53 -1.05
N PHE A 8 7.52 -8.20 -0.80
CA PHE A 8 8.62 -8.45 -1.72
C PHE A 8 9.59 -9.44 -1.10
N GLU A 9 10.27 -10.22 -1.94
CA GLU A 9 11.34 -11.09 -1.50
C GLU A 9 12.58 -10.28 -1.07
N GLY A 10 12.97 -10.38 0.21
CA GLY A 10 14.15 -9.71 0.75
C GLY A 10 14.05 -8.18 0.86
N ARG A 11 12.86 -7.60 0.69
CA ARG A 11 12.60 -6.15 0.75
C ARG A 11 11.41 -5.84 1.67
N PRO A 12 11.36 -4.63 2.26
CA PRO A 12 10.23 -4.23 3.08
C PRO A 12 8.95 -4.17 2.23
N PRO A 13 7.80 -4.57 2.80
CA PRO A 13 6.53 -4.49 2.11
C PRO A 13 6.10 -3.04 1.88
N GLY A 14 5.26 -2.83 0.88
CA GLY A 14 4.78 -1.49 0.56
C GLY A 14 3.44 -1.47 -0.18
N CYS A 15 2.82 -0.29 -0.17
CA CYS A 15 1.55 -0.02 -0.81
C CYS A 15 1.78 0.52 -2.22
N VAL A 16 1.07 -0.05 -3.19
CA VAL A 16 1.00 0.40 -4.58
C VAL A 16 -0.45 0.70 -4.92
N GLU A 17 -0.69 1.88 -5.48
CA GLU A 17 -2.00 2.25 -6.02
C GLU A 17 -2.02 1.96 -7.52
N ALA A 18 -2.93 1.07 -7.95
CA ALA A 18 -3.05 0.64 -9.34
C ALA A 18 -4.51 0.42 -9.74
N ALA A 19 -4.77 0.28 -11.04
CA ALA A 19 -6.11 -0.08 -11.53
C ALA A 19 -6.47 -1.54 -11.22
N SER A 20 -5.49 -2.44 -11.34
CA SER A 20 -5.66 -3.90 -11.25
C SER A 20 -4.52 -4.54 -10.44
N GLU A 21 -4.73 -5.76 -9.93
CA GLU A 21 -3.70 -6.54 -9.23
C GLU A 21 -2.48 -6.82 -10.09
N GLU A 22 -2.68 -7.05 -11.39
CA GLU A 22 -1.61 -7.33 -12.35
C GLU A 22 -0.70 -6.10 -12.53
N ASP A 23 -1.30 -4.91 -12.69
CA ASP A 23 -0.54 -3.65 -12.74
C ASP A 23 0.15 -3.36 -11.41
N ALA A 24 -0.51 -3.64 -10.28
CA ALA A 24 0.10 -3.47 -8.96
C ALA A 24 1.37 -4.30 -8.82
N LYS A 25 1.31 -5.59 -9.21
CA LYS A 25 2.49 -6.48 -9.19
C LYS A 25 3.59 -5.97 -10.11
N ARG A 26 3.24 -5.53 -11.32
CA ARG A 26 4.21 -5.01 -12.30
C ARG A 26 4.91 -3.76 -11.79
N ILE A 27 4.15 -2.76 -11.34
CA ILE A 27 4.65 -1.49 -10.80
C ILE A 27 5.49 -1.73 -9.54
N GLY A 28 5.01 -2.61 -8.66
CA GLY A 28 5.73 -2.99 -7.44
C GLY A 28 7.07 -3.66 -7.76
N ALA A 29 7.06 -4.66 -8.63
CA ALA A 29 8.28 -5.39 -9.01
C ALA A 29 9.30 -4.48 -9.72
N GLU A 30 8.83 -3.58 -10.59
CA GLU A 30 9.66 -2.60 -11.29
C GLU A 30 10.26 -1.57 -10.32
N SER A 31 9.45 -1.03 -9.41
CA SER A 31 9.88 0.02 -8.47
C SER A 31 10.84 -0.48 -7.39
N MET A 32 10.60 -1.69 -6.86
CA MET A 32 11.44 -2.30 -5.82
C MET A 32 12.59 -3.16 -6.38
N GLY A 33 12.56 -3.49 -7.68
CA GLY A 33 13.52 -4.40 -8.31
C GLY A 33 13.50 -5.81 -7.70
N ALA A 34 12.35 -6.24 -7.16
CA ALA A 34 12.20 -7.49 -6.43
C ALA A 34 10.91 -8.22 -6.82
N ALA A 35 10.91 -9.55 -6.73
CA ALA A 35 9.72 -10.34 -6.98
C ALA A 35 8.66 -10.09 -5.88
N VAL A 36 7.41 -9.90 -6.31
CA VAL A 36 6.26 -9.79 -5.40
C VAL A 36 5.85 -11.18 -4.95
N LEU A 37 5.94 -11.46 -3.65
CA LEU A 37 5.55 -12.72 -3.02
C LEU A 37 4.05 -12.78 -2.74
N GLU A 38 3.49 -11.71 -2.19
CA GLU A 38 2.07 -11.59 -1.86
C GLU A 38 1.52 -10.27 -2.38
N CYS A 39 0.30 -10.30 -2.92
CA CYS A 39 -0.48 -9.10 -3.17
C CYS A 39 -1.82 -9.19 -2.43
N ASP A 40 -2.14 -8.15 -1.69
CA ASP A 40 -3.44 -8.04 -1.02
C ASP A 40 -4.12 -6.73 -1.36
N ARG A 41 -5.43 -6.79 -1.52
CA ARG A 41 -6.26 -5.61 -1.72
C ARG A 41 -6.42 -4.86 -0.41
N LEU A 42 -6.18 -3.56 -0.44
CA LEU A 42 -6.45 -2.65 0.66
C LEU A 42 -7.64 -1.74 0.31
N PRO A 43 -8.54 -1.47 1.30
CA PRO A 43 -9.61 -0.52 1.12
C PRO A 43 -9.13 0.95 1.16
N TYR A 44 -7.93 1.21 1.67
CA TYR A 44 -7.32 2.54 1.75
C TYR A 44 -5.81 2.46 1.51
N PRO A 45 -5.17 3.56 1.06
CA PRO A 45 -3.72 3.62 0.92
C PRO A 45 -3.01 3.62 2.29
N ALA A 46 -1.88 2.91 2.36
CA ALA A 46 -1.10 2.76 3.57
C ALA A 46 0.41 3.00 3.35
N ASN A 47 1.15 3.20 4.43
CA ASN A 47 2.59 3.44 4.42
C ASN A 47 3.37 2.13 4.69
N PRO A 48 4.55 1.86 4.06
CA PRO A 48 5.28 2.66 3.06
C PRO A 48 4.58 2.68 1.70
N ARG A 49 4.45 3.84 1.06
CA ARG A 49 3.98 3.91 -0.34
C ARG A 49 5.15 3.79 -1.30
N ILE A 50 5.01 2.89 -2.27
CA ILE A 50 5.98 2.71 -3.36
C ILE A 50 5.67 3.64 -4.52
N ASN A 51 4.37 3.80 -4.83
CA ASN A 51 3.91 4.74 -5.82
C ASN A 51 2.90 5.71 -5.19
N THR A 52 3.04 7.00 -5.46
CA THR A 52 2.16 8.04 -4.93
C THR A 52 1.19 8.43 -6.03
N HIS A 53 -0.07 8.01 -5.90
CA HIS A 53 -1.07 8.40 -6.87
C HIS A 53 -1.63 9.80 -6.57
N ILE A 54 -1.62 10.66 -7.58
CA ILE A 54 -2.13 12.03 -7.52
C ILE A 54 -3.60 11.98 -7.97
N TYR A 55 -4.53 12.06 -7.02
CA TYR A 55 -5.99 11.98 -7.30
C TYR A 55 -6.53 13.24 -7.99
N ARG A 56 -5.90 14.41 -7.75
CA ARG A 56 -6.09 15.68 -8.47
C ARG A 56 -4.76 16.43 -8.46
N GLU A 57 -4.55 17.36 -9.39
CA GLU A 57 -3.36 18.21 -9.45
C GLU A 57 -3.04 18.81 -8.06
N GLY A 58 -1.99 18.30 -7.41
CA GLY A 58 -1.57 18.71 -6.06
C GLY A 58 -2.27 18.04 -4.86
N VAL A 59 -3.24 17.14 -5.06
CA VAL A 59 -3.94 16.43 -3.97
C VAL A 59 -3.60 14.93 -4.00
N THR A 60 -2.72 14.53 -3.08
CA THR A 60 -2.44 13.14 -2.78
C THR A 60 -3.34 12.69 -1.62
N CYS A 61 -4.01 11.54 -1.77
CA CYS A 61 -4.81 10.98 -0.70
C CYS A 61 -3.83 10.57 0.43
N PRO A 62 -3.93 11.08 1.68
CA PRO A 62 -2.96 10.77 2.72
C PRO A 62 -2.96 9.27 3.05
N SER A 63 -1.83 8.75 3.52
CA SER A 63 -1.77 7.36 3.99
C SER A 63 -2.56 7.27 5.30
N PHE A 64 -3.60 6.44 5.33
CA PHE A 64 -4.48 6.32 6.51
C PHE A 64 -3.89 5.44 7.61
N CYS A 65 -2.88 4.64 7.28
CA CYS A 65 -2.25 3.73 8.22
C CYS A 65 -0.74 3.63 7.97
N PHE A 66 0.05 3.73 9.05
CA PHE A 66 1.50 3.54 9.04
C PHE A 66 1.92 2.08 9.29
N ARG A 67 0.99 1.23 9.77
CA ARG A 67 1.20 -0.20 10.05
C ARG A 67 0.10 -1.06 9.41
N PRO A 68 -0.05 -1.04 8.07
CA PRO A 68 -1.10 -1.79 7.38
C PRO A 68 -0.99 -3.30 7.54
N GLU A 69 0.18 -3.84 7.87
CA GLU A 69 0.33 -5.25 8.25
C GLU A 69 -0.55 -5.63 9.45
N GLN A 70 -0.85 -4.68 10.33
CA GLN A 70 -1.67 -4.89 11.54
C GLN A 70 -3.14 -4.52 11.35
N CYS A 71 -3.45 -3.52 10.52
CA CYS A 71 -4.82 -3.07 10.28
C CYS A 71 -5.40 -3.61 8.96
N LYS A 72 -4.69 -4.51 8.26
CA LYS A 72 -5.02 -5.07 6.93
C LYS A 72 -6.50 -5.45 6.79
N GLY A 73 -7.20 -4.83 5.84
CA GLY A 73 -8.58 -5.16 5.48
C GLY A 73 -9.67 -4.63 6.43
N LYS A 74 -9.32 -3.87 7.48
CA LYS A 74 -10.29 -3.26 8.39
C LYS A 74 -10.36 -1.76 8.16
N THR A 75 -11.55 -1.20 7.99
CA THR A 75 -11.77 0.25 7.83
C THR A 75 -11.30 1.08 9.03
N CYS A 76 -10.97 0.43 10.16
CA CYS A 76 -10.44 1.05 11.37
C CYS A 76 -9.27 0.21 11.91
N CYS A 77 -8.22 0.86 12.42
CA CYS A 77 -7.14 0.11 13.05
C CYS A 77 -7.62 -0.55 14.37
N PRO A 78 -7.30 -1.83 14.64
CA PRO A 78 -7.73 -2.52 15.86
C PRO A 78 -7.03 -2.02 17.13
N GLN A 79 -5.93 -1.27 17.01
CA GLN A 79 -5.26 -0.68 18.15
C GLN A 79 -6.01 0.58 18.63
N ARG A 80 -6.17 0.72 19.95
CA ARG A 80 -6.76 1.91 20.60
C ARG A 80 -5.86 3.16 20.56
N ARG A 81 -4.70 3.09 19.92
CA ARG A 81 -3.74 4.18 19.78
C ARG A 81 -3.76 4.70 18.35
N SER A 82 -3.54 6.01 18.20
CA SER A 82 -3.34 6.62 16.88
C SER A 82 -2.16 5.93 16.20
N CYS A 83 -2.24 5.72 14.88
CA CYS A 83 -1.17 5.11 14.09
C CYS A 83 0.14 5.95 14.02
N ASP A 84 0.25 7.00 14.83
CA ASP A 84 1.34 8.00 14.90
C ASP A 84 2.20 7.85 16.18
N ASP A 85 1.84 6.91 17.10
CA ASP A 85 2.58 6.57 18.34
C ASP A 85 3.56 5.40 18.11
#